data_AF-A0A7Y9EV62-F1
#
_entry.id   AF-A0A7Y9EV62-F1
#
_cell.length_a   1.000
_cell.length_b   1.000
_cell.length_c   1.000
_cell.angle_alpha   90.00
_cell.angle_beta   90.00
_cell.angle_gamma   90.00
#
_symmetry.space_group_name_H-M   'P 1'
#
loop_
_entity.id
_entity.type
_entity.pdbx_description
1 polymer ?
#
loop_
_entity_poly.entity_id
_entity_poly.type
_entity_poly.pdbx_seq_one_letter_code
_entity_poly.pdbx_strand_id
1 'polypeptide(L)'
;MTELDTFEDQRLVEELRKAKEELFNLRFQSATGQLESHGRIRAVKRDIARLYTVIRERELGIRATPAPVEAPAKKASKSKAKKAEAAEAPKEEAE
;
A
#
# COMPACT_ATOMS: atom_id res chain seq x y z
N MET A 1 -15.65 5.24 1.17
CA MET A 1 -15.39 5.31 -0.29
C MET A 1 -14.68 6.62 -0.59
N THR A 2 -15.23 7.75 -0.14
CA THR A 2 -14.61 9.09 -0.20
C THR A 2 -13.17 9.17 0.31
N GLU A 3 -12.81 8.44 1.37
CA GLU A 3 -11.44 8.45 1.91
C GLU A 3 -10.41 7.71 1.03
N LEU A 4 -10.84 6.73 0.24
CA LEU A 4 -9.93 6.03 -0.68
C LEU A 4 -9.67 6.87 -1.94
N ASP A 5 -10.61 7.75 -2.28
CA ASP A 5 -10.53 8.60 -3.45
C ASP A 5 -9.47 9.70 -3.28
N THR A 6 -9.12 10.09 -2.05
CA THR A 6 -8.08 11.09 -1.75
C THR A 6 -6.66 10.55 -1.75
N PHE A 7 -6.47 9.23 -1.75
CA PHE A 7 -5.14 8.63 -1.75
C PHE A 7 -4.49 8.64 -3.13
N GLU A 8 -3.17 8.79 -3.16
CA GLU A 8 -2.36 8.57 -4.35
C GLU A 8 -2.35 7.09 -4.75
N ASP A 9 -2.09 6.80 -6.02
CA ASP A 9 -2.12 5.44 -6.56
C ASP A 9 -1.15 4.50 -5.83
N GLN A 10 0.03 4.99 -5.46
CA GLN A 10 1.02 4.21 -4.72
C GLN A 10 0.50 3.81 -3.33
N ARG A 11 -0.14 4.76 -2.62
CA ARG A 11 -0.71 4.50 -1.30
C ARG A 11 -1.86 3.51 -1.35
N LEU A 12 -2.68 3.51 -2.40
CA LEU A 12 -3.73 2.51 -2.60
C LEU A 12 -3.15 1.09 -2.74
N VAL A 13 -2.05 0.95 -3.48
CA VAL A 13 -1.38 -0.34 -3.65
C VAL A 13 -0.75 -0.83 -2.35
N GLU A 14 -0.15 0.06 -1.56
CA GLU A 14 0.38 -0.26 -0.23
C GLU A 14 -0.72 -0.73 0.72
N GLU A 15 -1.84 -0.01 0.78
CA GLU A 15 -2.97 -0.37 1.64
C GLU A 15 -3.59 -1.71 1.24
N LEU A 16 -3.62 -1.99 -0.07
CA LEU A 16 -4.05 -3.28 -0.61
C LEU A 16 -3.13 -4.42 -0.16
N ARG A 17 -1.82 -4.21 -0.10
CA ARG A 17 -0.87 -5.20 0.43
C ARG A 17 -1.11 -5.46 1.91
N LYS A 18 -1.22 -4.40 2.72
CA LYS A 18 -1.52 -4.51 4.15
C LYS A 18 -2.82 -5.27 4.42
N ALA A 19 -3.89 -4.93 3.70
CA ALA A 19 -5.18 -5.61 3.85
C ALA A 19 -5.12 -7.10 3.47
N LYS A 20 -4.28 -7.47 2.49
CA LYS A 20 -4.06 -8.89 2.14
C LYS A 20 -3.28 -9.65 3.21
N GLU A 21 -2.25 -9.04 3.78
CA GLU A 21 -1.50 -9.62 4.91
C GLU A 21 -2.41 -9.81 6.13
N GLU A 22 -3.23 -8.81 6.45
CA GLU A 22 -4.22 -8.91 7.51
C GLU A 22 -5.21 -10.06 7.23
N LEU A 23 -5.72 -10.18 6.00
CA LEU A 23 -6.61 -11.28 5.64
C LEU A 23 -5.93 -12.65 5.76
N PHE A 24 -4.64 -12.75 5.42
CA PHE A 24 -3.87 -13.97 5.59
C PHE A 24 -3.77 -14.37 7.07
N ASN A 25 -3.38 -13.42 7.92
CA ASN A 25 -3.28 -13.63 9.37
C ASN A 25 -4.63 -14.02 9.99
N LEU A 26 -5.71 -13.33 9.61
CA LEU A 26 -7.06 -13.65 10.10
C LEU A 26 -7.54 -15.03 9.63
N ARG A 27 -7.19 -15.46 8.41
CA ARG A 27 -7.50 -16.82 7.94
C ARG A 27 -6.70 -17.87 8.69
N PHE A 28 -5.43 -17.57 9.01
CA PHE A 28 -4.61 -18.45 9.83
C PHE A 28 -5.19 -18.61 11.25
N GLN A 29 -5.52 -17.50 11.91
CA GLN A 29 -6.18 -17.49 13.22
C GLN A 29 -7.56 -18.18 13.19
N SER A 30 -8.31 -18.02 12.10
CA SER A 30 -9.58 -18.71 11.90
C SER A 30 -9.40 -20.22 11.78
N ALA A 31 -8.30 -20.69 11.20
CA ALA A 31 -8.01 -22.11 11.06
C ALA A 31 -7.55 -22.73 12.39
N THR A 32 -6.85 -21.96 13.24
CA THR A 32 -6.45 -22.41 14.59
C THR A 32 -7.57 -22.30 15.62
N GLY A 33 -8.71 -21.67 15.27
CA GLY A 33 -9.86 -21.50 16.16
C GLY A 33 -9.66 -20.42 17.23
N GLN A 34 -8.60 -19.63 17.15
CA GLN A 34 -8.26 -18.56 18.11
C GLN A 34 -8.73 -17.18 17.65
N LEU A 35 -9.63 -17.12 16.67
CA LEU A 35 -10.08 -15.85 16.11
C LEU A 35 -11.13 -15.20 17.03
N GLU A 36 -10.78 -14.05 17.61
CA GLU A 36 -11.69 -13.29 18.48
C GLU A 36 -12.82 -12.60 17.69
N SER A 37 -12.56 -12.15 16.45
CA SER A 37 -13.51 -11.36 15.66
C SER A 37 -13.73 -11.92 14.26
N HIS A 38 -14.69 -12.83 14.12
CA HIS A 38 -15.11 -13.38 12.81
C HIS A 38 -15.62 -12.30 11.83
N GLY A 39 -16.20 -11.20 12.35
CA GLY A 39 -16.68 -10.09 11.53
C GLY A 39 -15.57 -9.36 10.78
N ARG A 40 -14.33 -9.38 11.31
CA ARG A 40 -13.18 -8.69 10.72
C ARG A 40 -12.80 -9.26 9.35
N ILE A 41 -12.86 -10.58 9.16
CA ILE A 41 -12.60 -11.22 7.87
C ILE A 41 -13.49 -10.63 6.77
N ARG A 42 -14.79 -10.44 7.07
CA ARG A 42 -15.75 -9.90 6.10
C ARG A 42 -15.55 -8.39 5.89
N ALA A 43 -15.05 -7.65 6.87
CA ALA A 43 -14.67 -6.25 6.71
C ALA A 43 -13.46 -6.12 5.79
N VAL A 44 -12.36 -6.81 6.09
CA VAL A 44 -11.12 -6.79 5.30
C VAL A 44 -11.35 -7.21 3.86
N LYS A 45 -12.17 -8.25 3.62
CA LYS A 45 -12.58 -8.63 2.25
C LYS A 45 -13.27 -7.51 1.49
N ARG A 46 -14.14 -6.74 2.16
CA ARG A 46 -14.82 -5.58 1.55
C ARG A 46 -13.85 -4.44 1.28
N ASP A 47 -12.89 -4.22 2.16
CA ASP A 47 -11.89 -3.16 1.97
C ASP A 47 -10.96 -3.48 0.79
N ILE A 48 -10.52 -4.74 0.66
CA ILE A 48 -9.77 -5.21 -0.53
C ILE A 48 -10.59 -4.98 -1.81
N ALA A 49 -11.88 -5.37 -1.81
CA ALA A 49 -12.74 -5.17 -2.97
C ALA A 49 -12.89 -3.68 -3.34
N ARG A 50 -13.06 -2.81 -2.35
CA ARG A 50 -13.15 -1.35 -2.54
C ARG A 50 -11.86 -0.78 -3.12
N LEU A 51 -10.69 -1.19 -2.61
CA LEU A 51 -9.40 -0.77 -3.14
C LEU A 51 -9.24 -1.17 -4.61
N TYR A 52 -9.59 -2.41 -4.96
CA TYR A 52 -9.58 -2.87 -6.34
C TYR A 52 -10.53 -2.07 -7.24
N THR A 53 -11.73 -1.75 -6.77
CA THR A 53 -12.67 -0.94 -7.57
C THR A 53 -12.13 0.45 -7.85
N VAL A 54 -11.53 1.12 -6.86
CA VAL A 54 -10.97 2.47 -7.05
C VAL A 54 -9.79 2.43 -8.03
N ILE A 55 -8.88 1.47 -7.87
CA ILE A 55 -7.74 1.29 -8.79
C ILE A 55 -8.26 1.06 -10.22
N ARG A 56 -9.24 0.18 -10.40
CA ARG A 56 -9.80 -0.14 -11.72
C ARG A 56 -10.55 1.03 -12.35
N GLU A 57 -11.31 1.78 -11.56
CA GLU A 57 -12.02 2.97 -12.03
C GLU A 57 -11.05 4.08 -12.45
N ARG A 58 -9.89 4.20 -11.78
CA ARG A 58 -8.81 5.11 -12.20
C ARG A 58 -8.16 4.67 -13.50
N GLU A 59 -7.86 3.37 -13.66
CA GLU A 59 -7.37 2.80 -14.93
C GLU A 59 -8.32 3.07 -16.10
N LEU A 60 -9.63 3.01 -15.84
CA LEU A 60 -10.68 3.24 -16.84
C LEU A 60 -11.02 4.74 -17.01
N GLY A 61 -10.40 5.65 -16.26
CA GLY A 61 -10.67 7.09 -16.31
C GLY A 61 -12.07 7.50 -15.82
N ILE A 62 -12.77 6.61 -15.11
CA ILE A 62 -14.14 6.83 -14.61
C ILE A 62 -14.11 7.72 -13.36
N ARG A 63 -13.05 7.61 -12.54
CA ARG A 63 -12.82 8.46 -11.37
C ARG A 63 -11.68 9.44 -11.65
N ALA A 64 -11.91 10.71 -11.31
CA ALA A 64 -10.85 11.70 -11.27
C ALA A 64 -9.85 11.34 -10.16
N THR A 65 -8.61 11.02 -10.54
CA THR A 65 -7.49 11.06 -9.61
C THR A 65 -7.42 12.47 -9.02
N PRO A 66 -7.30 12.64 -7.69
CA PRO A 66 -6.97 13.94 -7.16
C PRO A 66 -5.64 14.33 -7.79
N ALA A 67 -5.67 15.34 -8.66
CA ALA A 67 -4.49 15.92 -9.24
C ALA A 67 -3.50 16.24 -8.11
N PRO A 68 -2.20 15.95 -8.26
CA PRO A 68 -1.21 16.29 -7.25
C PRO A 68 -1.24 17.81 -7.09
N VAL A 69 -1.83 18.26 -5.98
CA VAL A 69 -1.67 19.63 -5.51
C VAL A 69 -0.19 19.75 -5.11
N GLU A 70 0.49 20.64 -5.82
CA GLU A 70 1.91 21.02 -5.74
C GLU A 70 2.93 20.19 -6.54
N ALA A 71 3.02 20.53 -7.83
CA ALA A 71 4.32 20.77 -8.45
C ALA A 71 4.30 22.12 -9.18
N PRO A 72 5.17 23.07 -8.77
CA PRO A 72 5.94 23.76 -9.80
C PRO A 72 7.40 23.96 -9.36
N ALA A 73 8.35 23.32 -10.06
CA ALA A 73 9.60 23.97 -10.48
C ALA A 73 10.35 23.08 -11.48
N LYS A 74 10.74 23.71 -12.59
CA LYS A 74 11.39 23.12 -13.76
C LYS A 74 12.90 22.91 -13.57
N LYS A 75 13.41 21.85 -14.22
CA LYS A 75 14.68 21.73 -14.99
C LYS A 75 16.03 22.16 -14.38
N ALA A 76 16.92 21.16 -14.36
CA ALA A 76 18.31 21.15 -14.89
C ALA A 76 19.50 21.61 -14.01
N SER A 77 20.30 20.59 -13.66
CA SER A 77 21.75 20.47 -13.93
C SER A 77 22.78 20.82 -12.85
N LYS A 78 23.67 19.84 -12.63
CA LYS A 78 25.07 19.93 -12.14
C LYS A 78 25.24 20.41 -10.69
N SER A 79 26.08 19.85 -9.84
CA SER A 79 27.04 18.75 -9.89
C SER A 79 27.69 18.70 -8.50
N LYS A 80 27.82 17.49 -7.93
CA LYS A 80 29.05 17.03 -7.29
C LYS A 80 29.58 17.84 -6.09
N ALA A 81 29.16 17.47 -4.88
CA ALA A 81 30.02 17.25 -3.72
C ALA A 81 29.17 16.66 -2.58
N LYS A 82 29.55 15.67 -1.79
CA LYS A 82 30.73 14.81 -1.70
C LYS A 82 30.48 13.96 -0.44
N LYS A 83 30.43 12.62 -0.58
CA LYS A 83 31.08 11.59 0.30
C LYS A 83 30.64 11.56 1.79
N ALA A 84 30.38 10.47 2.49
CA ALA A 84 30.63 9.02 2.44
C ALA A 84 29.37 8.33 3.03
N GLU A 85 29.15 7.01 3.14
CA GLU A 85 30.02 5.86 3.41
C GLU A 85 29.12 4.61 3.17
N ALA A 86 29.48 3.71 2.25
CA ALA A 86 29.97 2.35 2.51
C ALA A 86 28.94 1.46 3.25
N ALA A 87 28.38 0.44 2.56
CA ALA A 87 28.80 -0.98 2.65
C ALA A 87 28.07 -1.65 3.84
N GLU A 88 27.48 -2.84 3.82
CA GLU A 88 27.45 -4.02 2.95
C GLU A 88 26.36 -4.92 3.60
N ALA A 89 25.58 -5.66 2.80
CA ALA A 89 24.71 -6.74 3.28
C ALA A 89 25.35 -8.08 2.84
N PRO A 90 24.90 -9.29 3.26
CA PRO A 90 23.93 -9.72 4.30
C PRO A 90 24.43 -10.97 5.10
N LYS A 91 23.51 -11.72 5.75
CA LYS A 91 23.57 -13.14 6.24
C LYS A 91 23.99 -13.32 7.72
N GLU A 92 23.57 -14.32 8.50
CA GLU A 92 22.48 -15.32 8.60
C GLU A 92 22.79 -16.08 9.95
N GLU A 93 21.81 -16.78 10.54
CA GLU A 93 21.97 -17.92 11.50
C GLU A 93 22.54 -17.64 12.92
N ALA A 94 21.79 -17.91 14.00
CA ALA A 94 21.50 -19.20 14.65
C ALA A 94 22.63 -19.70 15.57
N GLU A 95 22.47 -19.51 16.89
CA GLU A 95 22.42 -20.52 17.98
C GLU A 95 22.16 -19.82 19.32
#